data_AF-A0A3C1U8F4-F1
#
_entry.id   AF-A0A3C1U8F4-F1
#
_cell.length_a   1.000
_cell.length_b   1.000
_cell.length_c   1.000
_cell.angle_alpha   90.00
_cell.angle_beta   90.00
_cell.angle_gamma   90.00
#
_symmetry.space_group_name_H-M   'P 1'
#
loop_
_entity.id
_entity.type
_entity.pdbx_description
1 polymer ?
#
loop_
_entity_poly.entity_id
_entity_poly.type
_entity_poly.pdbx_seq_one_letter_code
_entity_poly.pdbx_strand_id
1 'polypeptide(L)'
;MYNPLKVGHLSGKFTTTHPAIDMSWVGDNVVDPPIHAWRDGVVVQSAFEYLGGNVMAILHEVPGADYDYLTRYAHLKSRGKVIKDKVLGDTIIGVGGHTGIRSDGRPMPNHLHFEIWKIPKGYVFTTINGHGADRTKYAVDPQLLMSSNMRGEGFRMVPITLSNTAKAKILAAKLQCRDLPGLASIKFPGYLAQGASYPFYGSVVVDGYKWAELRVNNRIVYAAMADKTTGAAWIEVTDPTKEIIKTVEIIKEVERPIDVFGNLGDLHIVIQRGVK
;
A
#
# COMPACT_ATOMS: atom_id res chain seq x y z
N MET A 1 5.36 17.90 -8.62
CA MET A 1 4.45 17.16 -7.74
C MET A 1 4.68 15.68 -8.02
N TYR A 2 4.84 14.86 -7.00
CA TYR A 2 5.29 13.48 -7.14
C TYR A 2 4.21 12.50 -6.67
N ASN A 3 4.06 11.36 -7.37
CA ASN A 3 3.20 10.31 -6.89
C ASN A 3 3.79 9.70 -5.60
N PRO A 4 3.02 9.65 -4.50
CA PRO A 4 3.50 9.18 -3.21
C PRO A 4 3.68 7.65 -3.17
N LEU A 5 3.02 6.93 -4.07
CA LEU A 5 3.26 5.52 -4.36
C LEU A 5 3.71 5.39 -5.83
N LYS A 6 4.86 4.74 -6.06
CA LYS A 6 5.44 4.58 -7.40
C LYS A 6 4.94 3.36 -8.16
N VAL A 7 4.60 2.32 -7.41
CA VAL A 7 4.11 1.06 -7.96
C VAL A 7 2.85 0.68 -7.21
N GLY A 8 1.75 0.63 -7.95
CA GLY A 8 0.42 0.38 -7.41
C GLY A 8 -0.66 0.84 -8.38
N HIS A 9 -1.90 0.75 -7.92
CA HIS A 9 -3.09 1.13 -8.66
C HIS A 9 -4.10 1.81 -7.72
N LEU A 10 -5.00 2.58 -8.33
CA LEU A 10 -6.10 3.19 -7.60
C LEU A 10 -7.11 2.11 -7.17
N SER A 11 -7.34 2.05 -5.86
CA SER A 11 -8.31 1.15 -5.24
C SER A 11 -9.52 1.95 -4.73
N GLY A 12 -9.32 3.08 -4.05
CA GLY A 12 -10.39 3.92 -3.50
C GLY A 12 -10.44 5.28 -4.18
N LYS A 13 -11.65 5.78 -4.44
CA LYS A 13 -11.86 7.10 -5.08
C LYS A 13 -12.08 8.19 -4.06
N PHE A 14 -11.80 9.43 -4.46
CA PHE A 14 -12.28 10.60 -3.77
C PHE A 14 -13.80 10.70 -3.89
N THR A 15 -14.48 10.78 -2.75
CA THR A 15 -15.91 11.07 -2.62
C THR A 15 -16.15 11.95 -1.38
N THR A 16 -17.38 12.43 -1.19
CA THR A 16 -17.73 13.21 0.00
C THR A 16 -17.61 12.41 1.31
N THR A 17 -17.82 11.10 1.27
CA THR A 17 -17.68 10.20 2.42
C THR A 17 -16.28 9.59 2.53
N HIS A 18 -15.50 9.64 1.44
CA HIS A 18 -14.12 9.20 1.34
C HIS A 18 -13.25 10.28 0.68
N PRO A 19 -12.93 11.38 1.39
CA PRO A 19 -12.22 12.54 0.83
C PRO A 19 -10.70 12.28 0.77
N ALA A 20 -10.34 11.19 0.09
CA ALA A 20 -9.01 10.66 -0.12
C ALA A 20 -9.01 9.78 -1.38
N ILE A 21 -7.83 9.40 -1.84
CA ILE A 21 -7.68 8.24 -2.72
C ILE A 21 -6.97 7.12 -1.98
N ASP A 22 -7.35 5.89 -2.28
CA ASP A 22 -6.61 4.72 -1.80
C ASP A 22 -5.79 4.14 -2.92
N MET A 23 -4.49 4.02 -2.71
CA MET A 23 -3.58 3.37 -3.64
C MET A 23 -3.13 2.03 -3.07
N SER A 24 -3.46 0.94 -3.76
CA SER A 24 -3.06 -0.41 -3.39
C SER A 24 -1.86 -0.85 -4.23
N TRP A 25 -1.04 -1.73 -3.66
CA TRP A 25 0.05 -2.44 -4.36
C TRP A 25 -0.18 -3.97 -4.35
N VAL A 26 -1.35 -4.41 -3.86
CA VAL A 26 -1.70 -5.82 -3.82
C VAL A 26 -1.89 -6.34 -5.25
N GLY A 27 -1.10 -7.34 -5.64
CA GLY A 27 -1.09 -7.86 -7.01
C GLY A 27 -0.07 -7.19 -7.94
N ASP A 28 0.69 -6.20 -7.46
CA ASP A 28 1.73 -5.51 -8.25
C ASP A 28 3.16 -6.03 -7.97
N ASN A 29 3.30 -7.20 -7.33
CA ASN A 29 4.57 -7.80 -6.92
C ASN A 29 5.44 -6.91 -6.00
N VAL A 30 4.83 -5.97 -5.30
CA VAL A 30 5.51 -5.11 -4.33
C VAL A 30 5.04 -5.44 -2.92
N VAL A 31 6.00 -5.55 -2.01
CA VAL A 31 5.76 -5.76 -0.57
C VAL A 31 6.33 -4.55 0.15
N ASP A 32 5.54 -3.96 1.04
CA ASP A 32 5.94 -2.82 1.87
C ASP A 32 6.60 -1.68 1.04
N PRO A 33 5.90 -1.09 0.04
CA PRO A 33 6.50 -0.09 -0.83
C PRO A 33 6.97 1.14 -0.06
N PRO A 34 8.05 1.80 -0.51
CA PRO A 34 8.40 3.12 0.01
C PRO A 34 7.29 4.12 -0.32
N ILE A 35 6.93 4.94 0.66
CA ILE A 35 6.00 6.06 0.49
C ILE A 35 6.80 7.35 0.41
N HIS A 36 6.51 8.13 -0.63
CA HIS A 36 7.26 9.33 -0.99
C HIS A 36 6.47 10.60 -0.66
N ALA A 37 7.19 11.65 -0.24
CA ALA A 37 6.61 12.98 -0.10
C ALA A 37 6.10 13.48 -1.45
N TRP A 38 4.89 14.03 -1.48
CA TRP A 38 4.26 14.55 -2.70
C TRP A 38 4.99 15.80 -3.21
N ARG A 39 5.48 16.62 -2.28
CA ARG A 39 6.21 17.86 -2.51
C ARG A 39 7.04 18.21 -1.27
N ASP A 40 8.01 19.10 -1.44
CA ASP A 40 8.70 19.80 -0.36
C ASP A 40 7.73 20.29 0.71
N GLY A 41 8.10 20.18 1.98
CA GLY A 41 7.25 20.60 3.07
C GLY A 41 7.81 20.33 4.45
N VAL A 42 6.99 20.59 5.46
CA VAL A 42 7.30 20.39 6.87
C VAL A 42 6.31 19.39 7.45
N VAL A 43 6.81 18.36 8.13
CA VAL A 43 5.95 17.38 8.81
C VAL A 43 5.24 18.05 9.98
N VAL A 44 3.90 18.04 9.96
CA VAL A 44 3.05 18.60 11.02
C VAL A 44 2.33 17.52 11.83
N GLN A 45 2.38 16.26 11.37
CA GLN A 45 1.92 15.10 12.13
C GLN A 45 2.82 13.89 11.86
N SER A 46 3.15 13.15 12.91
CA SER A 46 3.73 11.80 12.84
C SER A 46 3.29 11.03 14.08
N ALA A 47 2.20 10.29 13.97
CA ALA A 47 1.53 9.69 15.12
C ALA A 47 0.86 8.36 14.74
N PHE A 48 0.41 7.62 15.76
CA PHE A 48 -0.52 6.52 15.58
C PHE A 48 -1.94 7.00 15.91
N GLU A 49 -2.89 6.70 15.03
CA GLU A 49 -4.33 6.93 15.22
C GLU A 49 -5.09 5.61 15.16
N TYR A 50 -6.21 5.52 15.86
CA TYR A 50 -6.99 4.29 15.93
C TYR A 50 -7.47 3.78 14.56
N LEU A 51 -8.10 4.65 13.76
CA LEU A 51 -8.56 4.30 12.41
C LEU A 51 -7.43 4.42 11.39
N GLY A 52 -6.67 5.53 11.44
CA GLY A 52 -5.63 5.83 10.45
C GLY A 52 -4.34 5.01 10.60
N GLY A 53 -4.14 4.32 11.72
CA GLY A 53 -2.90 3.59 11.99
C GLY A 53 -1.71 4.52 12.14
N ASN A 54 -0.56 4.15 11.59
CA ASN A 54 0.56 5.07 11.49
C ASN A 54 0.25 6.12 10.42
N VAL A 55 0.17 7.37 10.84
CA VAL A 55 -0.19 8.50 10.00
C VAL A 55 0.90 9.56 9.98
N MET A 56 1.04 10.22 8.84
CA MET A 56 1.83 11.43 8.70
C MET A 56 1.03 12.51 7.98
N ALA A 57 1.27 13.76 8.34
CA ALA A 57 0.77 14.92 7.61
C ALA A 57 1.90 15.91 7.36
N ILE A 58 1.92 16.50 6.16
CA ILE A 58 2.97 17.39 5.69
C ILE A 58 2.33 18.67 5.16
N LEU A 59 2.76 19.81 5.69
CA LEU A 59 2.40 21.13 5.21
C LEU A 59 3.32 21.54 4.08
N HIS A 60 2.75 21.97 2.96
CA HIS A 60 3.44 22.41 1.77
C HIS A 60 3.10 23.87 1.50
N GLU A 61 4.06 24.75 1.78
CA GLU A 61 3.87 26.16 1.54
C GLU A 61 3.78 26.47 0.04
N VAL A 62 2.85 27.35 -0.32
CA VAL A 62 2.74 27.91 -1.67
C VAL A 62 3.11 29.40 -1.59
N PRO A 63 4.33 29.79 -1.98
CA PRO A 63 4.74 31.20 -1.99
C PRO A 63 3.83 32.03 -2.89
N GLY A 64 3.40 33.20 -2.40
CA GLY A 64 2.55 34.13 -3.14
C GLY A 64 1.07 33.76 -3.27
N ALA A 65 0.63 32.64 -2.69
CA ALA A 65 -0.78 32.27 -2.63
C ALA A 65 -1.39 32.56 -1.25
N ASP A 66 -2.72 32.69 -1.20
CA ASP A 66 -3.53 32.82 0.02
C ASP A 66 -3.88 31.47 0.67
N TYR A 67 -3.37 30.37 0.10
CA TYR A 67 -3.55 29.00 0.57
C TYR A 67 -2.22 28.25 0.64
N ASP A 68 -2.25 27.16 1.40
CA ASP A 68 -1.23 26.11 1.41
C ASP A 68 -1.86 24.75 1.11
N TYR A 69 -1.02 23.76 0.83
CA TYR A 69 -1.47 22.38 0.76
C TYR A 69 -1.06 21.63 2.01
N LEU A 70 -1.94 20.76 2.48
CA LEU A 70 -1.61 19.74 3.47
C LEU A 70 -1.80 18.38 2.81
N THR A 71 -0.81 17.49 2.92
CA THR A 71 -0.99 16.09 2.55
C THR A 71 -1.07 15.22 3.78
N ARG A 72 -1.82 14.12 3.69
CA ARG A 72 -1.92 13.12 4.75
C ARG A 72 -1.73 11.72 4.18
N TYR A 73 -0.97 10.92 4.91
CA TYR A 73 -0.55 9.56 4.54
C TYR A 73 -0.94 8.63 5.69
N ALA A 74 -1.89 7.73 5.46
CA ALA A 74 -2.39 6.82 6.49
C ALA A 74 -2.13 5.35 6.16
N HIS A 75 -2.36 4.51 7.17
CA HIS A 75 -2.17 3.06 7.15
C HIS A 75 -0.73 2.60 6.95
N LEU A 76 0.25 3.45 7.25
CA LEU A 76 1.67 3.16 7.03
C LEU A 76 2.14 1.98 7.90
N LYS A 77 3.07 1.17 7.41
CA LYS A 77 3.77 0.17 8.24
C LYS A 77 4.71 0.86 9.23
N SER A 78 5.41 1.89 8.79
CA SER A 78 6.30 2.71 9.61
C SER A 78 6.36 4.15 9.10
N ARG A 79 6.64 5.08 10.01
CA ARG A 79 6.89 6.50 9.73
C ARG A 79 8.40 6.73 9.73
N GLY A 80 8.91 7.38 8.70
CA GLY A 80 10.33 7.69 8.55
C GLY A 80 10.70 9.11 8.96
N LYS A 81 9.73 9.91 9.40
CA LYS A 81 9.91 11.33 9.80
C LYS A 81 9.15 11.65 11.08
N VAL A 82 9.60 12.67 11.78
CA VAL A 82 8.95 13.23 12.99
C VAL A 82 8.46 14.64 12.73
N ILE A 83 7.59 15.15 13.61
CA ILE A 83 7.05 16.51 13.51
C ILE A 83 8.21 17.53 13.48
N LYS A 84 8.08 18.57 12.64
CA LYS A 84 9.07 19.60 12.29
C LYS A 84 10.18 19.16 11.31
N ASP A 85 10.27 17.89 10.92
CA ASP A 85 11.19 17.50 9.86
C ASP A 85 10.83 18.22 8.56
N LYS A 86 11.86 18.72 7.87
CA LYS A 86 11.74 19.17 6.48
C LYS A 86 11.91 17.97 5.56
N VAL A 87 11.06 17.90 4.54
CA VAL A 87 11.16 16.90 3.48
C VAL A 87 11.29 17.60 2.14
N LEU A 88 12.03 16.98 1.22
CA LEU A 88 11.97 17.32 -0.20
C LEU A 88 10.95 16.41 -0.88
N GLY A 89 10.35 16.88 -1.96
CA GLY A 89 9.51 16.07 -2.83
C GLY A 89 10.28 14.81 -3.26
N ASP A 90 9.55 13.70 -3.37
CA ASP A 90 10.08 12.39 -3.71
C ASP A 90 11.00 11.72 -2.66
N THR A 91 11.24 12.36 -1.52
CA THR A 91 11.95 11.67 -0.42
C THR A 91 11.08 10.62 0.24
N ILE A 92 11.68 9.50 0.64
CA ILE A 92 10.98 8.45 1.39
C ILE A 92 10.63 8.98 2.78
N ILE A 93 9.34 8.95 3.11
CA ILE A 93 8.77 9.44 4.37
C ILE A 93 8.19 8.32 5.21
N GLY A 94 8.05 7.11 4.66
CA GLY A 94 7.52 5.96 5.38
C GLY A 94 7.45 4.74 4.49
N VAL A 95 6.81 3.70 5.01
CA VAL A 95 6.62 2.42 4.34
C VAL A 95 5.13 2.11 4.28
N GLY A 96 4.63 1.70 3.13
CA GLY A 96 3.24 1.31 2.93
C GLY A 96 2.88 0.11 3.80
N GLY A 97 1.67 0.09 4.35
CA GLY A 97 1.22 -1.00 5.20
C GLY A 97 -0.29 -1.12 5.28
N HIS A 98 -0.74 -1.60 6.44
CA HIS A 98 -2.14 -1.90 6.74
C HIS A 98 -2.49 -1.57 8.19
N THR A 99 -1.82 -0.58 8.80
CA THR A 99 -2.07 -0.24 10.20
C THR A 99 -3.37 0.53 10.38
N GLY A 100 -3.91 0.51 11.61
CA GLY A 100 -5.24 1.04 11.90
C GLY A 100 -6.33 0.02 11.61
N ILE A 101 -7.59 0.45 11.77
CA ILE A 101 -8.75 -0.43 11.62
C ILE A 101 -9.88 0.26 10.87
N ARG A 102 -10.81 -0.55 10.35
CA ARG A 102 -11.99 -0.07 9.63
C ARG A 102 -12.99 0.46 10.63
N SER A 103 -13.91 1.29 10.15
CA SER A 103 -15.11 1.66 10.91
C SER A 103 -15.94 0.43 11.33
N ASP A 104 -15.87 -0.66 10.57
CA ASP A 104 -16.51 -1.96 10.88
C ASP A 104 -15.70 -2.84 11.86
N GLY A 105 -14.57 -2.35 12.38
CA GLY A 105 -13.71 -3.05 13.33
C GLY A 105 -12.74 -4.07 12.73
N ARG A 106 -12.75 -4.26 11.41
CA ARG A 106 -11.85 -5.23 10.73
C ARG A 106 -10.46 -4.61 10.44
N PRO A 107 -9.41 -5.44 10.29
CA PRO A 107 -8.09 -4.96 9.87
C PRO A 107 -8.11 -4.24 8.51
N MET A 108 -7.16 -3.34 8.29
CA MET A 108 -6.96 -2.73 6.98
C MET A 108 -6.38 -3.72 5.97
N PRO A 109 -6.78 -3.64 4.69
CA PRO A 109 -5.98 -4.20 3.61
C PRO A 109 -4.70 -3.36 3.41
N ASN A 110 -3.71 -3.91 2.70
CA ASN A 110 -2.54 -3.12 2.29
C ASN A 110 -2.93 -2.04 1.29
N HIS A 111 -2.83 -0.78 1.69
CA HIS A 111 -3.03 0.37 0.83
C HIS A 111 -2.47 1.63 1.49
N LEU A 112 -2.26 2.67 0.69
CA LEU A 112 -2.02 4.03 1.14
C LEU A 112 -3.33 4.80 0.99
N HIS A 113 -3.90 5.24 2.10
CA HIS A 113 -4.94 6.27 2.11
C HIS A 113 -4.26 7.64 2.06
N PHE A 114 -4.46 8.36 0.97
CA PHE A 114 -3.78 9.62 0.66
C PHE A 114 -4.77 10.76 0.51
N GLU A 115 -4.57 11.82 1.29
CA GLU A 115 -5.39 13.02 1.26
C GLU A 115 -4.55 14.22 0.80
N ILE A 116 -5.18 15.13 0.05
CA ILE A 116 -4.67 16.48 -0.19
C ILE A 116 -5.74 17.47 0.28
N TRP A 117 -5.35 18.44 1.10
CA TRP A 117 -6.23 19.51 1.52
C TRP A 117 -5.68 20.84 1.04
N LYS A 118 -6.57 21.70 0.55
CA LYS A 118 -6.28 23.11 0.25
C LYS A 118 -6.73 23.95 1.44
N ILE A 119 -5.78 24.37 2.26
CA ILE A 119 -6.02 25.05 3.54
C ILE A 119 -5.67 26.54 3.43
N PRO A 120 -6.35 27.43 4.19
CA PRO A 120 -5.99 28.84 4.21
C PRO A 120 -4.59 29.03 4.81
N LYS A 121 -3.91 30.09 4.41
CA LYS A 121 -2.63 30.50 5.03
C LYS A 121 -2.75 30.60 6.54
N GLY A 122 -1.72 30.11 7.25
CA GLY A 122 -1.68 30.13 8.71
C GLY A 122 -2.58 29.09 9.39
N TYR A 123 -3.21 28.18 8.63
CA TYR A 123 -3.94 27.05 9.21
C TYR A 123 -3.02 26.22 10.11
N VAL A 124 -3.50 25.92 11.32
CA VAL A 124 -2.79 25.09 12.30
C VAL A 124 -3.44 23.71 12.32
N PHE A 125 -2.67 22.69 11.94
CA PHE A 125 -3.12 21.31 12.01
C PHE A 125 -3.11 20.84 13.46
N THR A 126 -4.29 20.57 14.03
CA THR A 126 -4.45 20.42 15.49
C THR A 126 -4.77 19.03 16.00
N THR A 127 -4.98 18.00 15.17
CA THR A 127 -5.58 16.76 15.71
C THR A 127 -4.73 15.47 15.59
N ILE A 128 -4.83 14.70 16.67
CA ILE A 128 -4.81 13.25 16.74
C ILE A 128 -6.28 12.94 17.07
N ASN A 129 -7.02 12.27 16.18
CA ASN A 129 -8.42 11.80 16.33
C ASN A 129 -9.60 12.74 15.95
N GLY A 130 -9.42 13.89 15.30
CA GLY A 130 -10.50 14.90 15.13
C GLY A 130 -10.66 15.57 13.77
N HIS A 131 -10.01 15.08 12.72
CA HIS A 131 -9.92 15.76 11.42
C HIS A 131 -11.22 15.81 10.60
N GLY A 132 -12.32 15.21 11.04
CA GLY A 132 -13.52 15.01 10.21
C GLY A 132 -14.07 16.30 9.59
N ALA A 133 -14.24 17.35 10.40
CA ALA A 133 -14.80 18.62 9.95
C ALA A 133 -13.87 19.37 8.97
N ASP A 134 -12.58 19.45 9.29
CA ASP A 134 -11.59 20.10 8.43
C ASP A 134 -11.39 19.33 7.13
N ARG A 135 -11.37 17.99 7.19
CA ARG A 135 -11.30 17.13 6.02
C ARG A 135 -12.48 17.38 5.08
N THR A 136 -13.71 17.46 5.61
CA THR A 136 -14.90 17.78 4.80
C THR A 136 -14.81 19.17 4.17
N LYS A 137 -14.14 20.13 4.82
CA LYS A 137 -14.04 21.52 4.34
C LYS A 137 -12.92 21.74 3.34
N TYR A 138 -11.76 21.12 3.55
CA TYR A 138 -10.52 21.48 2.85
C TYR A 138 -10.01 20.39 1.91
N ALA A 139 -10.46 19.14 2.04
CA ALA A 139 -9.98 18.08 1.16
C ALA A 139 -10.39 18.33 -0.30
N VAL A 140 -9.45 18.09 -1.19
CA VAL A 140 -9.62 18.17 -2.65
C VAL A 140 -9.23 16.83 -3.26
N ASP A 141 -9.79 16.49 -4.42
CA ASP A 141 -9.45 15.25 -5.11
C ASP A 141 -7.95 15.23 -5.49
N PRO A 142 -7.14 14.34 -4.89
CA PRO A 142 -5.71 14.27 -5.17
C PRO A 142 -5.40 14.01 -6.65
N GLN A 143 -6.30 13.35 -7.38
CA GLN A 143 -6.09 13.05 -8.80
C GLN A 143 -6.03 14.30 -9.67
N LEU A 144 -6.68 15.40 -9.25
CA LEU A 144 -6.62 16.68 -9.97
C LEU A 144 -5.24 17.35 -9.85
N LEU A 145 -4.44 16.94 -8.87
CA LEU A 145 -3.15 17.54 -8.52
C LEU A 145 -1.98 16.56 -8.68
N MET A 146 -2.24 15.34 -9.14
CA MET A 146 -1.24 14.31 -9.38
C MET A 146 -1.11 14.06 -10.89
N SER A 147 0.12 13.99 -11.39
CA SER A 147 0.39 13.54 -12.75
C SER A 147 0.25 12.02 -12.80
N SER A 148 -0.95 11.50 -13.09
CA SER A 148 -1.19 10.05 -13.05
C SER A 148 -0.78 9.36 -14.35
N ASN A 149 0.36 8.67 -14.31
CA ASN A 149 0.64 7.46 -15.12
C ASN A 149 0.58 6.21 -14.22
N MET A 150 -0.31 6.17 -13.21
CA MET A 150 -0.56 4.92 -12.48
C MET A 150 -1.29 3.96 -13.44
N ARG A 151 -0.79 2.73 -13.61
CA ARG A 151 -1.37 1.77 -14.55
C ARG A 151 -2.83 1.48 -14.17
N GLY A 152 -3.74 1.65 -15.13
CA GLY A 152 -5.12 1.19 -15.06
C GLY A 152 -6.14 2.29 -14.79
N GLU A 153 -6.74 2.83 -15.86
CA GLU A 153 -8.13 3.27 -15.78
C GLU A 153 -8.99 2.02 -15.56
N GLY A 154 -9.30 1.75 -14.29
CA GLY A 154 -10.01 0.54 -13.90
C GLY A 154 -9.85 0.30 -12.41
N PHE A 155 -10.80 0.82 -11.65
CA PHE A 155 -10.92 0.59 -10.20
C PHE A 155 -10.78 -0.89 -9.89
N ARG A 156 -9.70 -1.25 -9.21
CA ARG A 156 -9.57 -2.57 -8.59
C ARG A 156 -9.56 -2.36 -7.08
N MET A 157 -10.73 -2.04 -6.51
CA MET A 157 -11.03 -2.60 -5.19
C MET A 157 -11.12 -4.09 -5.42
N VAL A 158 -10.06 -4.84 -5.17
CA VAL A 158 -10.20 -6.28 -5.03
C VAL A 158 -10.64 -6.49 -3.58
N PRO A 159 -11.94 -6.72 -3.29
CA PRO A 159 -12.35 -7.12 -1.96
C PRO A 159 -11.56 -8.37 -1.59
N ILE A 160 -10.91 -8.37 -0.43
CA ILE A 160 -10.22 -9.56 0.09
C ILE A 160 -11.29 -10.65 0.30
N THR A 161 -11.30 -11.65 -0.59
CA THR A 161 -12.08 -12.87 -0.50
C THR A 161 -11.15 -14.03 -0.18
N LEU A 162 -11.69 -15.13 0.34
CA LEU A 162 -10.93 -16.36 0.60
C LEU A 162 -10.19 -16.92 -0.65
N SER A 163 -10.59 -16.51 -1.86
CA SER A 163 -9.98 -16.93 -3.13
C SER A 163 -8.81 -16.08 -3.60
N ASN A 164 -8.67 -14.83 -3.14
CA ASN A 164 -7.60 -13.91 -3.54
C ASN A 164 -6.66 -13.51 -2.40
N THR A 165 -6.88 -14.04 -1.20
CA THR A 165 -5.96 -13.86 -0.08
C THR A 165 -4.78 -14.81 -0.25
N ALA A 166 -3.55 -14.32 -0.09
CA ALA A 166 -2.38 -15.18 0.04
C ALA A 166 -2.64 -16.22 1.14
N LYS A 167 -2.18 -17.45 0.92
CA LYS A 167 -2.36 -18.57 1.84
C LYS A 167 -1.02 -18.96 2.43
N ALA A 168 -1.00 -19.19 3.73
CA ALA A 168 0.12 -19.77 4.44
C ALA A 168 -0.16 -21.25 4.68
N LYS A 169 0.58 -22.13 3.98
CA LYS A 169 0.59 -23.57 4.22
C LYS A 169 1.59 -23.89 5.31
N ILE A 170 1.16 -24.65 6.31
CA ILE A 170 2.00 -25.05 7.43
C ILE A 170 2.84 -26.26 7.03
N LEU A 171 4.17 -26.11 7.06
CA LEU A 171 5.12 -27.18 6.74
C LEU A 171 5.55 -27.96 7.98
N ALA A 172 5.60 -27.29 9.13
CA ALA A 172 6.01 -27.93 10.38
C ALA A 172 4.93 -28.90 10.89
N ALA A 173 5.36 -30.04 11.44
CA ALA A 173 4.48 -31.06 12.04
C ALA A 173 3.56 -30.48 13.12
N LYS A 174 4.07 -29.52 13.89
CA LYS A 174 3.37 -28.84 14.97
C LYS A 174 3.88 -27.42 15.12
N LEU A 175 3.15 -26.44 14.60
CA LEU A 175 3.56 -25.03 14.67
C LEU A 175 2.77 -24.30 15.75
N GLN A 176 3.44 -23.70 16.72
CA GLN A 176 2.78 -22.88 17.73
C GLN A 176 2.34 -21.54 17.12
N CYS A 177 1.09 -21.16 17.38
CA CYS A 177 0.60 -19.82 17.10
C CYS A 177 0.36 -19.04 18.40
N ARG A 178 0.42 -17.72 18.30
CA ARG A 178 0.41 -16.74 19.40
C ARG A 178 -0.59 -15.63 19.13
N ASP A 179 -1.12 -15.01 20.17
CA ASP A 179 -2.03 -13.87 20.01
C ASP A 179 -1.30 -12.58 19.62
N LEU A 180 0.01 -12.52 19.92
CA LEU A 180 0.92 -11.45 19.55
C LEU A 180 2.25 -12.04 19.09
N PRO A 181 2.97 -11.39 18.16
CA PRO A 181 4.30 -11.82 17.74
C PRO A 181 5.30 -11.64 18.89
N GLY A 182 6.19 -12.61 19.09
CA GLY A 182 7.25 -12.56 20.09
C GLY A 182 7.28 -13.78 21.01
N LEU A 183 8.46 -14.05 21.57
CA LEU A 183 8.73 -15.18 22.47
C LEU A 183 8.10 -14.98 23.85
N ALA A 184 8.05 -13.73 24.31
CA ALA A 184 7.45 -13.34 25.60
C ALA A 184 5.92 -13.18 25.56
N SER A 185 5.29 -13.37 24.40
CA SER A 185 3.83 -13.37 24.26
C SER A 185 3.24 -14.59 24.98
N ILE A 186 2.54 -14.34 26.10
CA ILE A 186 2.14 -15.34 27.10
C ILE A 186 0.81 -16.04 26.77
N LYS A 187 0.06 -15.56 25.76
CA LYS A 187 -1.21 -16.19 25.36
C LYS A 187 -1.00 -17.07 24.14
N PHE A 188 -1.03 -18.39 24.40
CA PHE A 188 -0.94 -19.47 23.41
C PHE A 188 -2.36 -19.84 22.92
N PRO A 189 -2.83 -19.32 21.77
CA PRO A 189 -4.08 -19.71 21.15
C PRO A 189 -4.08 -21.17 20.66
N GLY A 190 -2.91 -21.78 20.45
CA GLY A 190 -2.80 -23.22 20.19
C GLY A 190 -1.74 -23.61 19.18
N TYR A 191 -2.01 -24.68 18.45
CA TYR A 191 -1.14 -25.24 17.43
C TYR A 191 -1.82 -25.24 16.06
N LEU A 192 -1.05 -24.94 15.03
CA LEU A 192 -1.44 -25.09 13.64
C LEU A 192 -0.97 -26.46 13.15
N ALA A 193 -1.87 -27.18 12.50
CA ALA A 193 -1.60 -28.52 12.00
C ALA A 193 -0.79 -28.46 10.69
N GLN A 194 0.11 -29.43 10.51
CA GLN A 194 0.84 -29.58 9.26
C GLN A 194 -0.10 -29.77 8.07
N GLY A 195 0.22 -29.16 6.94
CA GLY A 195 -0.58 -29.18 5.71
C GLY A 195 -1.79 -28.24 5.73
N ALA A 196 -2.21 -27.74 6.90
CA ALA A 196 -3.28 -26.76 6.97
C ALA A 196 -2.88 -25.47 6.25
N SER A 197 -3.87 -24.80 5.64
CA SER A 197 -3.68 -23.55 4.93
C SER A 197 -4.58 -22.46 5.51
N TYR A 198 -3.99 -21.31 5.83
CA TYR A 198 -4.68 -20.19 6.45
C TYR A 198 -4.53 -18.91 5.62
N PRO A 199 -5.50 -17.99 5.64
CA PRO A 199 -5.31 -16.65 5.09
C PRO A 199 -4.09 -15.98 5.73
N PHE A 200 -3.17 -15.51 4.89
CA PHE A 200 -1.95 -14.80 5.24
C PHE A 200 -2.12 -13.31 4.97
N TYR A 201 -1.96 -12.48 5.99
CA TYR A 201 -2.15 -11.03 5.89
C TYR A 201 -0.86 -10.24 5.83
N GLY A 202 0.26 -10.86 6.19
CA GLY A 202 1.55 -10.20 6.19
C GLY A 202 2.52 -10.84 7.17
N SER A 203 3.62 -10.15 7.42
CA SER A 203 4.61 -10.60 8.38
C SER A 203 5.26 -9.45 9.14
N VAL A 204 5.65 -9.73 10.37
CA VAL A 204 6.29 -8.79 11.28
C VAL A 204 7.53 -9.42 11.91
N VAL A 205 8.58 -8.64 12.15
CA VAL A 205 9.83 -9.15 12.75
C VAL A 205 9.87 -8.75 14.22
N VAL A 206 9.92 -9.75 15.12
CA VAL A 206 9.97 -9.57 16.59
C VAL A 206 10.85 -10.67 17.18
N ASP A 207 11.71 -10.33 18.15
CA ASP A 207 12.66 -11.23 18.82
C ASP A 207 13.60 -11.98 17.86
N GLY A 208 13.88 -11.36 16.71
CA GLY A 208 14.70 -11.94 15.64
C GLY A 208 14.03 -13.10 14.89
N TYR A 209 12.71 -13.25 15.01
CA TYR A 209 11.89 -14.13 14.18
C TYR A 209 11.03 -13.29 13.24
N LYS A 210 10.83 -13.79 12.02
CA LYS A 210 9.76 -13.31 11.14
C LYS A 210 8.50 -14.09 11.46
N TRP A 211 7.47 -13.38 11.91
CA TRP A 211 6.16 -13.93 12.30
C TRP A 211 5.15 -13.69 11.18
N ALA A 212 4.48 -14.74 10.73
CA ALA A 212 3.34 -14.66 9.83
C ALA A 212 2.10 -14.22 10.61
N GLU A 213 1.34 -13.28 10.05
CA GLU A 213 0.02 -12.90 10.52
C GLU A 213 -1.05 -13.72 9.78
N LEU A 214 -1.81 -14.52 10.52
CA LEU A 214 -2.72 -15.54 9.97
C LEU A 214 -4.14 -15.37 10.51
N ARG A 215 -5.15 -15.69 9.71
CA ARG A 215 -6.54 -15.88 10.20
C ARG A 215 -6.80 -17.32 10.59
N VAL A 216 -7.15 -17.55 11.85
CA VAL A 216 -7.59 -18.86 12.34
C VAL A 216 -8.90 -18.65 13.10
N ASN A 217 -9.97 -19.34 12.68
CA ASN A 217 -11.30 -19.25 13.33
C ASN A 217 -11.76 -17.81 13.59
N ASN A 218 -11.64 -16.94 12.59
CA ASN A 218 -11.99 -15.52 12.65
C ASN A 218 -11.14 -14.65 13.59
N ARG A 219 -10.00 -15.17 14.08
CA ARG A 219 -9.05 -14.45 14.92
C ARG A 219 -7.71 -14.29 14.21
N ILE A 220 -7.02 -13.17 14.46
CA ILE A 220 -5.63 -12.99 14.03
C ILE A 220 -4.70 -13.68 15.03
N VAL A 221 -3.80 -14.49 14.50
CA VAL A 221 -2.73 -15.16 15.25
C VAL A 221 -1.41 -15.01 14.53
N TYR A 222 -0.33 -15.18 15.28
CA TYR A 222 1.05 -15.02 14.83
C TYR A 222 1.80 -16.33 14.97
N ALA A 223 2.49 -16.77 13.92
CA ALA A 223 3.34 -17.97 13.96
C ALA A 223 4.69 -17.69 13.32
N ALA A 224 5.77 -18.17 13.91
CA ALA A 224 7.11 -18.03 13.35
C ALA A 224 7.18 -18.73 11.99
N MET A 225 7.79 -18.07 11.00
CA MET A 225 7.82 -18.57 9.62
C MET A 225 8.94 -19.57 9.38
N ALA A 226 9.99 -19.57 10.20
CA ALA A 226 11.15 -20.43 10.06
C ALA A 226 11.85 -20.65 11.40
N ASP A 227 12.58 -21.76 11.46
CA ASP A 227 13.52 -22.05 12.53
C ASP A 227 14.68 -21.05 12.51
N LYS A 228 14.93 -20.39 13.63
CA LYS A 228 15.98 -19.36 13.73
C LYS A 228 17.40 -19.95 13.78
N THR A 229 17.53 -21.22 14.15
CA THR A 229 18.82 -21.92 14.27
C THR A 229 19.19 -22.60 12.95
N THR A 230 18.24 -23.30 12.33
CA THR A 230 18.48 -24.09 11.12
C THR A 230 18.05 -23.39 9.83
N GLY A 231 17.24 -22.33 9.93
CA GLY A 231 16.65 -21.66 8.77
C GLY A 231 15.51 -22.44 8.09
N ALA A 232 15.16 -23.62 8.61
CA ALA A 232 14.12 -24.47 8.03
C ALA A 232 12.78 -23.73 8.02
N ALA A 233 12.15 -23.65 6.85
CA ALA A 233 10.85 -23.01 6.70
C ALA A 233 9.76 -23.82 7.40
N TRP A 234 8.94 -23.14 8.21
CA TRP A 234 7.78 -23.71 8.87
C TRP A 234 6.46 -23.31 8.20
N ILE A 235 6.50 -22.23 7.41
CA ILE A 235 5.36 -21.72 6.65
C ILE A 235 5.80 -21.47 5.21
N GLU A 236 5.04 -22.01 4.27
CA GLU A 236 5.11 -21.66 2.85
C GLU A 236 3.97 -20.71 2.51
N VAL A 237 4.25 -19.59 1.85
CA VAL A 237 3.22 -18.62 1.44
C VAL A 237 2.97 -18.72 -0.05
N THR A 238 1.75 -19.10 -0.43
CA THR A 238 1.27 -19.11 -1.80
C THR A 238 0.37 -17.92 -2.03
N ASP A 239 0.71 -17.08 -3.01
CA ASP A 239 -0.12 -15.95 -3.39
C ASP A 239 -0.81 -16.28 -4.73
N PRO A 240 -2.12 -16.58 -4.74
CA PRO A 240 -2.85 -16.95 -5.96
C PRO A 240 -2.88 -15.82 -7.01
N THR A 241 -2.56 -14.58 -6.62
CA THR A 241 -2.43 -13.48 -7.60
C THR A 241 -1.16 -13.61 -8.46
N LYS A 242 -0.14 -14.37 -8.02
CA LYS A 242 1.07 -14.64 -8.80
C LYS A 242 0.87 -15.69 -9.91
N GLU A 243 -0.05 -16.63 -9.74
CA GLU A 243 -0.30 -17.69 -10.75
C GLU A 243 -1.17 -17.18 -11.91
N ILE A 244 -2.12 -16.28 -11.66
CA ILE A 244 -2.97 -15.66 -12.69
C ILE A 244 -2.16 -14.75 -13.62
N ILE A 245 -1.11 -14.08 -13.13
CA ILE A 245 -0.23 -13.21 -13.94
C ILE A 245 0.51 -14.01 -15.02
N LYS A 246 0.91 -15.25 -14.71
CA LYS A 246 1.60 -16.14 -15.66
C LYS A 246 0.73 -16.52 -16.87
N THR A 247 -0.59 -16.59 -16.70
CA THR A 247 -1.54 -16.86 -17.80
C THR A 247 -1.84 -15.61 -18.64
N VAL A 248 -1.74 -14.42 -18.04
CA VAL A 248 -1.98 -13.13 -18.72
C VAL A 248 -0.76 -12.65 -19.52
N GLU A 249 0.47 -12.94 -19.08
CA GLU A 249 1.69 -12.66 -19.86
C GLU A 249 1.72 -13.42 -21.20
N ILE A 250 1.20 -14.66 -21.24
CA ILE A 250 1.16 -15.49 -22.47
C ILE A 250 0.20 -14.93 -23.54
N ILE A 251 -0.86 -14.21 -23.14
CA ILE A 251 -1.86 -13.68 -24.10
C ILE A 251 -1.42 -12.31 -24.66
N LYS A 252 -0.45 -11.64 -24.04
CA LYS A 252 -0.05 -10.27 -24.41
C LYS A 252 1.06 -10.18 -25.46
N GLU A 253 1.73 -11.28 -25.77
CA GLU A 253 2.65 -11.39 -26.93
C GLU A 253 1.89 -11.92 -28.16
N VAL A 254 1.08 -11.05 -28.76
CA VAL A 254 0.89 -11.08 -30.22
C VAL A 254 1.30 -9.70 -30.71
N GLU A 255 2.61 -9.51 -30.87
CA GLU A 255 3.11 -8.38 -31.65
C GLU A 255 2.56 -8.50 -33.07
N ARG A 256 1.66 -7.59 -33.45
CA ARG A 256 1.43 -7.33 -34.88
C ARG A 256 2.56 -6.41 -35.34
N PRO A 257 3.32 -6.75 -36.39
CA PRO A 257 4.24 -5.82 -37.01
C PRO A 257 3.44 -4.60 -37.49
N ILE A 258 3.87 -3.40 -37.08
CA ILE A 258 3.36 -2.16 -37.65
C ILE A 258 4.19 -1.89 -38.89
N ASP A 259 3.63 -2.20 -40.06
CA ASP A 259 4.09 -1.63 -41.33
C ASP A 259 3.44 -0.25 -41.47
N VAL A 260 4.24 0.82 -41.49
CA VAL A 260 3.75 2.17 -41.76
C VAL A 260 3.88 2.44 -43.27
N PHE A 261 2.75 2.66 -43.93
CA PHE A 261 2.69 3.09 -45.32
C PHE A 261 2.28 4.56 -45.39
N GLY A 262 2.96 5.35 -46.23
CA GLY A 262 2.61 6.73 -46.51
C GLY A 262 3.05 7.15 -47.91
N ASN A 263 2.24 8.03 -48.53
CA ASN A 263 2.52 8.60 -49.84
C ASN A 263 2.96 10.06 -49.67
N LEU A 264 4.05 10.44 -50.35
CA LEU A 264 4.47 11.83 -50.48
C LEU A 264 4.47 12.17 -51.98
N GLY A 265 3.34 12.67 -52.49
CA GLY A 265 3.12 12.81 -53.94
C GLY A 265 3.07 11.44 -54.62
N ASP A 266 3.73 11.29 -55.78
CA ASP A 266 3.78 10.04 -56.56
C ASP A 266 4.81 9.03 -56.02
N LEU A 267 5.46 9.30 -54.88
CA LEU A 267 6.44 8.41 -54.28
C LEU A 267 5.81 7.58 -53.15
N HIS A 268 5.81 6.25 -53.35
CA HIS A 268 5.48 5.27 -52.32
C HIS A 268 6.70 5.00 -51.44
N ILE A 269 6.62 5.31 -50.14
CA ILE A 269 7.68 5.03 -49.18
C ILE A 269 7.29 3.82 -48.32
N VAL A 270 8.17 2.81 -48.28
CA VAL A 270 8.05 1.62 -47.41
C VAL A 270 9.23 1.64 -46.43
N ILE A 271 8.94 1.77 -45.13
CA ILE A 271 9.96 1.67 -44.09
C ILE A 271 9.79 0.32 -43.40
N GLN A 272 10.66 -0.63 -43.72
CA GLN A 272 10.79 -1.88 -42.98
C GLN A 272 11.90 -1.73 -41.94
N ARG A 273 11.58 -2.03 -40.67
CA ARG A 273 12.59 -2.01 -39.62
C ARG A 273 13.45 -3.27 -39.77
N GLY A 274 14.71 -3.09 -40.18
CA GLY A 274 15.69 -4.17 -40.23
C GLY A 274 15.95 -4.73 -38.82
N VAL A 275 15.72 -6.03 -38.66
CA VAL A 275 16.05 -6.77 -37.44
C VAL A 275 17.57 -6.87 -37.34
N LYS A 276 18.15 -6.40 -36.23
CA LYS A 276 19.50 -6.77 -35.78
C LYS A 276 19.37 -7.56 -34.49
#